data_AF-A0AAA9TQZ3-F1
#
_entry.id   AF-A0AAA9TQZ3-F1
#
_cell.length_a   1.000
_cell.length_b   1.000
_cell.length_c   1.000
_cell.angle_alpha   90.00
_cell.angle_beta   90.00
_cell.angle_gamma   90.00
#
_symmetry.space_group_name_H-M   'P 1'
#
loop_
_entity.id
_entity.type
_entity.pdbx_description
1 polymer ?
#
loop_
_entity_poly.entity_id
_entity_poly.type
_entity_poly.pdbx_seq_one_letter_code
_entity_poly.pdbx_strand_id
1 'polypeptide(L)'
;MAESKELKSLLMKVKEESEKVGLKLNVQKTKIMASSPITSWQIDGETMETVTDFILRGSKITADGDCSHKIRRHLLLGRKAMSNLGSILKSRDITLPTKVHLVKAMVFPVVMCGCKNWTIKKAKH
;
A
#
# COMPACT_ATOMS: atom_id res chain seq x y z
N MET A 1 -20.37 13.43 1.12
CA MET A 1 -21.03 13.80 2.40
C MET A 1 -21.39 12.58 3.26
N ALA A 2 -21.93 11.49 2.71
CA ALA A 2 -22.19 10.27 3.48
C ALA A 2 -20.91 9.57 3.97
N GLU A 3 -19.89 9.45 3.11
CA GLU A 3 -18.63 8.76 3.41
C GLU A 3 -17.86 9.37 4.60
N SER A 4 -17.89 10.70 4.76
CA SER A 4 -17.16 11.36 5.86
C SER A 4 -17.84 11.16 7.23
N LYS A 5 -19.18 11.07 7.26
CA LYS A 5 -19.94 10.76 8.49
C LYS A 5 -19.71 9.32 8.93
N GLU A 6 -19.70 8.40 7.98
CA GLU A 6 -19.46 6.97 8.26
C GLU A 6 -18.04 6.75 8.82
N LEU A 7 -17.02 7.31 8.16
CA LEU A 7 -15.62 7.24 8.62
C LEU A 7 -15.45 7.76 10.05
N LYS A 8 -16.11 8.89 10.38
CA LYS A 8 -16.08 9.44 11.75
C LYS A 8 -16.69 8.49 12.77
N SER A 9 -17.83 7.88 12.45
CA SER A 9 -18.47 6.92 13.35
C SER A 9 -17.66 5.65 13.58
N LEU A 10 -17.00 5.14 12.54
CA LEU A 10 -16.11 3.98 12.62
C LEU A 10 -14.90 4.29 13.50
N LEU A 11 -14.29 5.47 13.32
CA LEU A 11 -13.14 5.89 14.10
C LEU A 11 -13.46 6.02 15.59
N MET A 12 -14.64 6.56 15.94
CA MET A 12 -15.10 6.64 17.33
C MET A 12 -15.32 5.25 17.93
N LYS A 13 -15.96 4.32 17.20
CA LYS A 13 -16.13 2.94 17.66
C LYS A 13 -14.79 2.25 17.90
N VAL A 14 -13.83 2.39 16.99
CA VAL A 14 -12.49 1.80 17.15
C VAL A 14 -11.81 2.34 18.40
N LYS A 15 -11.93 3.65 18.65
CA LYS A 15 -11.39 4.27 19.88
C LYS A 15 -12.05 3.67 21.13
N GLU A 16 -13.38 3.68 21.21
CA GLU A 16 -14.15 3.18 22.36
C GLU A 16 -13.84 1.70 22.66
N GLU A 17 -13.79 0.84 21.64
CA GLU A 17 -13.46 -0.57 21.83
C GLU A 17 -11.98 -0.80 22.19
N SER A 18 -11.07 0.04 21.67
CA SER A 18 -9.64 -0.01 22.04
C SER A 18 -9.44 0.35 23.51
N GLU A 19 -10.17 1.35 24.02
CA GLU A 19 -10.06 1.79 25.41
C GLU A 19 -10.50 0.69 26.39
N LYS A 20 -11.51 -0.11 26.04
CA LYS A 20 -11.95 -1.26 26.87
C LYS A 20 -10.86 -2.31 27.07
N VAL A 21 -9.92 -2.44 26.13
CA VAL A 21 -8.76 -3.34 26.24
C VAL A 21 -7.48 -2.61 26.68
N GLY A 22 -7.60 -1.37 27.17
CA GLY A 22 -6.48 -0.57 27.69
C GLY A 22 -5.59 0.07 26.61
N LEU A 23 -6.06 0.13 25.36
CA LEU A 23 -5.34 0.77 24.25
C LEU A 23 -5.89 2.18 24.00
N LYS A 24 -5.00 3.14 23.71
CA LYS A 24 -5.37 4.52 23.37
C LYS A 24 -5.01 4.84 21.91
N LEU A 25 -5.91 5.50 21.21
CA LEU A 25 -5.66 6.00 19.86
C LEU A 25 -4.63 7.13 19.90
N ASN A 26 -3.55 7.00 19.13
CA ASN A 26 -2.52 8.03 19.01
C ASN A 26 -2.91 9.01 17.90
N VAL A 27 -3.60 10.08 18.28
CA VAL A 27 -4.14 11.08 17.35
C VAL A 27 -3.04 11.73 16.50
N GLN A 28 -1.86 11.99 17.07
CA GLN A 28 -0.72 12.56 16.34
C GLN A 28 -0.16 11.65 15.25
N LYS A 29 -0.23 10.32 15.42
CA LYS A 29 0.22 9.34 14.41
C LYS A 29 -0.89 8.97 13.42
N THR A 30 -2.15 9.20 13.77
CA THR A 30 -3.28 8.86 12.92
C THR A 30 -3.61 10.02 11.99
N LYS A 31 -3.55 9.76 10.68
CA LYS A 31 -3.83 10.74 9.63
C LYS A 31 -5.10 10.38 8.89
N ILE A 32 -5.83 11.38 8.39
CA ILE A 32 -7.04 11.21 7.59
C ILE A 32 -6.72 11.50 6.13
N MET A 33 -7.18 10.64 5.22
CA MET A 33 -7.09 10.85 3.78
C MET A 33 -8.48 10.60 3.18
N ALA A 34 -8.93 11.47 2.27
CA ALA A 34 -10.12 11.23 1.47
C ALA A 34 -9.97 11.78 0.05
N SER A 35 -10.85 11.30 -0.83
CA SER A 35 -10.96 11.72 -2.23
C SER A 35 -11.63 13.09 -2.40
N SER A 36 -12.41 13.53 -1.41
CA SER A 36 -13.12 14.81 -1.40
C SER A 36 -12.61 15.69 -0.25
N PRO A 37 -12.75 17.03 -0.32
CA PRO A 37 -12.38 17.92 0.77
C PRO A 37 -13.10 17.51 2.06
N ILE A 38 -12.33 17.31 3.12
CA ILE A 38 -12.85 17.06 4.47
C ILE A 38 -12.64 18.31 5.29
N THR A 39 -13.65 18.71 6.05
CA THR A 39 -13.50 19.66 7.15
C THR A 39 -12.56 19.11 8.22
N SER A 40 -11.75 19.96 8.85
CA SER A 40 -10.84 19.57 9.94
C SER A 40 -11.59 18.84 11.07
N TRP A 41 -11.04 17.73 11.57
CA TRP A 41 -11.64 16.92 12.64
C TRP A 41 -10.86 17.05 13.94
N GLN A 42 -11.59 17.03 15.06
CA GLN A 42 -10.99 16.97 16.40
C GLN A 42 -11.48 15.72 17.14
N ILE A 43 -10.56 15.08 17.85
CA ILE A 43 -10.83 14.00 18.80
C ILE A 43 -10.13 14.40 20.10
N ASP A 44 -10.86 14.44 21.21
CA ASP A 44 -10.34 14.85 22.54
C ASP A 44 -9.65 16.22 22.55
N GLY A 45 -10.11 17.15 21.70
CA GLY A 45 -9.52 18.49 21.55
C GLY A 45 -8.26 18.54 20.67
N GLU A 46 -7.74 17.40 20.21
CA GLU A 46 -6.63 17.33 19.26
C GLU A 46 -7.14 17.28 17.82
N THR A 47 -6.61 18.16 16.97
CA THR A 47 -6.94 18.19 15.54
C THR A 47 -6.18 17.09 14.80
N MET A 48 -6.89 16.24 14.07
CA MET A 48 -6.28 15.24 13.20
C MET A 48 -5.71 15.85 11.93
N GLU A 49 -4.55 15.36 11.52
CA GLU A 49 -3.89 15.79 10.29
C GLU A 49 -4.58 15.18 9.06
N THR A 50 -5.05 16.04 8.15
CA THR A 50 -5.53 15.62 6.83
C THR A 50 -4.36 15.61 5.85
N VAL A 51 -4.15 14.50 5.15
CA VAL A 51 -3.04 14.33 4.19
C VAL A 51 -3.54 13.91 2.82
N THR A 52 -2.77 14.28 1.79
CA THR A 52 -3.00 13.86 0.40
C THR A 52 -2.22 12.59 0.03
N ASP A 53 -1.22 12.22 0.82
CA ASP A 53 -0.49 10.97 0.71
C ASP A 53 -0.07 10.41 2.08
N PHE A 54 0.06 9.09 2.17
CA PHE A 54 0.54 8.43 3.39
C PHE A 54 1.36 7.17 3.09
N ILE A 55 2.34 6.87 3.94
CA ILE A 55 3.17 5.67 3.83
C ILE A 55 2.51 4.52 4.61
N LEU A 56 1.84 3.61 3.90
CA LEU A 56 1.31 2.38 4.49
C LEU A 56 2.27 1.22 4.26
N ARG A 57 2.84 0.65 5.34
CA ARG A 57 3.72 -0.54 5.25
C ARG A 57 4.84 -0.36 4.20
N GLY A 58 5.45 0.83 4.18
CA GLY A 58 6.50 1.20 3.20
C GLY A 58 6.00 1.61 1.81
N SER A 59 4.68 1.65 1.58
CA SER A 59 4.06 2.01 0.30
C SER A 59 3.34 3.37 0.39
N LYS A 60 3.75 4.36 -0.42
CA LYS A 60 3.10 5.69 -0.52
C LYS A 60 1.74 5.65 -1.21
N ILE A 61 0.64 5.65 -0.49
CA ILE A 61 -0.71 5.72 -1.06
C ILE A 61 -1.06 7.20 -1.22
N THR A 62 -1.65 7.57 -2.36
CA THR A 62 -2.03 8.93 -2.71
C THR A 62 -3.55 9.03 -2.85
N ALA A 63 -4.11 10.21 -2.58
CA ALA A 63 -5.55 10.45 -2.63
C ALA A 63 -6.16 10.27 -4.04
N ASP A 64 -5.37 10.48 -5.09
CA ASP A 64 -5.75 10.21 -6.49
C ASP A 64 -5.73 8.72 -6.86
N GLY A 65 -5.30 7.86 -5.93
CA GLY A 65 -5.17 6.42 -6.11
C GLY A 65 -4.13 6.02 -7.15
N ASP A 66 -3.18 6.90 -7.52
CA ASP A 66 -2.18 6.53 -8.51
C ASP A 66 -1.09 5.61 -7.96
N CYS A 67 -1.03 4.40 -8.52
CA CYS A 67 0.01 3.43 -8.24
C CYS A 67 0.99 3.26 -9.41
N SER A 68 0.85 4.03 -10.49
CA SER A 68 1.64 3.88 -11.73
C SER A 68 3.15 3.94 -11.46
N HIS A 69 3.59 4.93 -10.66
CA HIS A 69 5.00 5.11 -10.31
C HIS A 69 5.55 3.91 -9.52
N LYS A 70 4.78 3.37 -8.58
CA LYS A 70 5.18 2.18 -7.80
C LYS A 70 5.26 0.94 -8.69
N ILE A 71 4.24 0.70 -9.51
CA ILE A 71 4.21 -0.44 -10.43
C ILE A 71 5.44 -0.37 -11.34
N ARG A 72 5.71 0.80 -11.93
CA ARG A 72 6.89 1.04 -12.77
C ARG A 72 8.20 0.76 -12.02
N ARG A 73 8.33 1.21 -10.76
CA ARG A 73 9.49 0.89 -9.92
C ARG A 73 9.67 -0.60 -9.70
N HIS A 74 8.60 -1.32 -9.34
CA HIS A 74 8.65 -2.77 -9.12
C HIS A 74 8.99 -3.54 -10.41
N LEU A 75 8.48 -3.11 -11.57
CA LEU A 75 8.83 -3.68 -12.87
C LEU A 75 10.32 -3.47 -13.21
N LEU A 76 10.88 -2.29 -12.93
CA LEU A 76 12.31 -2.02 -13.12
C LEU A 76 13.17 -2.89 -12.21
N LEU A 77 12.77 -3.07 -10.95
CA LEU A 77 13.44 -3.97 -10.01
C LEU A 77 13.35 -5.43 -10.45
N GLY A 78 12.18 -5.87 -10.93
CA GLY A 78 11.99 -7.20 -11.51
C GLY A 78 12.88 -7.43 -12.73
N ARG A 79 13.00 -6.44 -13.62
CA ARG A 79 13.93 -6.49 -14.77
C ARG A 79 15.37 -6.63 -14.32
N LYS A 80 15.78 -5.89 -13.28
CA LYS A 80 17.12 -6.00 -12.69
C LYS A 80 17.36 -7.39 -12.07
N ALA A 81 16.38 -7.94 -11.37
CA ALA A 81 16.46 -9.29 -10.82
C ALA A 81 16.60 -10.35 -11.93
N MET A 82 15.85 -10.21 -13.03
CA MET A 82 15.97 -11.07 -14.21
C MET A 82 17.36 -10.97 -14.85
N SER A 83 17.92 -9.76 -15.01
CA SER A 83 19.26 -9.59 -15.59
C SER A 83 20.35 -10.23 -14.72
N ASN A 84 20.22 -10.14 -13.40
CA ASN A 84 21.16 -10.75 -12.46
C ASN A 84 21.14 -12.30 -12.55
N LEU A 85 20.01 -12.89 -12.90
CA LEU A 85 19.86 -14.34 -13.15
C LEU A 85 20.21 -14.74 -14.58
N GLY A 86 20.60 -13.78 -15.44
CA GLY A 86 20.73 -14.00 -16.89
C GLY A 86 21.68 -15.13 -17.28
N SER A 87 22.82 -15.27 -16.60
CA SER A 87 23.78 -16.37 -16.85
C SER A 87 23.20 -17.74 -16.49
N ILE A 88 22.54 -17.84 -15.33
CA ILE A 88 21.89 -19.05 -14.82
C ILE A 88 20.75 -19.48 -15.75
N LEU A 89 19.91 -18.53 -16.18
CA LEU A 89 18.79 -18.82 -17.08
C LEU A 89 19.27 -19.26 -18.48
N LYS A 90 20.45 -18.82 -18.92
CA LYS A 90 21.06 -19.20 -20.21
C LYS A 90 21.89 -20.50 -20.16
N SER A 91 22.31 -20.98 -19.00
CA SER A 91 23.10 -22.23 -18.86
C SER A 91 22.31 -23.43 -19.39
N ARG A 92 22.95 -24.33 -20.15
CA ARG A 92 22.33 -25.59 -20.62
C ARG A 92 22.33 -26.69 -19.56
N ASP A 93 23.18 -26.55 -18.54
CA ASP A 93 23.37 -27.54 -17.47
C ASP A 93 22.23 -27.54 -16.46
N ILE A 94 21.44 -26.45 -16.43
CA ILE A 94 20.32 -26.28 -15.51
C ILE A 94 19.02 -26.63 -16.21
N THR A 95 18.26 -27.53 -15.61
CA THR A 95 16.96 -27.96 -16.14
C THR A 95 15.94 -26.82 -16.12
N LEU A 96 15.01 -26.85 -17.09
CA LEU A 96 13.94 -25.86 -17.19
C LEU A 96 13.07 -25.75 -15.92
N PRO A 97 12.65 -26.86 -15.26
CA PRO A 97 11.87 -26.78 -14.02
C PRO A 97 12.57 -25.97 -12.92
N THR A 98 13.88 -26.17 -12.74
CA THR A 98 14.67 -25.43 -11.74
C THR A 98 14.75 -23.94 -12.08
N LYS A 99 14.97 -23.59 -13.35
CA LYS A 99 14.97 -22.18 -13.80
C LYS A 99 13.64 -21.50 -13.53
N VAL A 100 12.53 -22.17 -13.81
CA VAL A 100 11.19 -21.66 -13.52
C VAL A 100 11.02 -21.45 -12.01
N HIS A 101 11.49 -22.39 -11.20
CA HIS A 101 11.44 -22.28 -9.74
C HIS A 101 12.24 -21.08 -9.23
N LEU A 102 13.45 -20.84 -9.77
CA LEU A 102 14.28 -19.69 -9.44
C LEU A 102 13.59 -18.37 -9.78
N VAL A 103 13.00 -18.24 -10.97
CA VAL A 103 12.26 -17.04 -11.36
C VAL A 103 11.07 -16.80 -10.42
N LYS A 104 10.30 -17.85 -10.12
CA LYS A 104 9.16 -17.76 -9.19
C LYS A 104 9.58 -17.39 -7.76
N ALA A 105 10.73 -17.88 -7.30
CA ALA A 105 11.22 -17.63 -5.95
C ALA A 105 11.88 -16.25 -5.79
N MET A 106 12.59 -15.77 -6.83
CA MET A 106 13.45 -14.59 -6.71
C MET A 106 12.92 -13.35 -7.44
N VAL A 107 12.18 -13.52 -8.55
CA VAL A 107 11.74 -12.39 -9.39
C VAL A 107 10.29 -12.03 -9.09
N PHE A 108 9.42 -13.03 -8.96
CA PHE A 108 7.99 -12.77 -8.72
C PHE A 108 7.75 -11.98 -7.42
N PRO A 109 8.40 -12.29 -6.28
CA PRO A 109 8.22 -11.50 -5.06
C PRO A 109 8.66 -10.04 -5.23
N VAL A 110 9.73 -9.78 -5.99
CA VAL A 110 10.22 -8.42 -6.26
C VAL A 110 9.17 -7.60 -7.00
N VAL A 111 8.45 -8.21 -7.94
CA VAL A 111 7.38 -7.54 -8.68
C VAL A 111 6.09 -7.45 -7.86
N MET A 112 5.76 -8.48 -7.07
CA MET A 112 4.42 -8.67 -6.50
C MET A 112 4.25 -8.26 -5.03
N CYS A 113 5.32 -8.08 -4.25
CA CYS A 113 5.22 -7.83 -2.81
C CYS A 113 4.41 -6.54 -2.48
N GLY A 114 4.39 -5.57 -3.39
CA GLY A 114 3.64 -4.32 -3.25
C GLY A 114 2.17 -4.36 -3.69
N CYS A 115 1.71 -5.44 -4.33
CA CYS A 115 0.40 -5.48 -5.00
C CYS A 115 -0.80 -5.24 -4.07
N LYS A 116 -0.68 -5.63 -2.79
CA LYS A 116 -1.75 -5.40 -1.79
C LYS A 116 -2.09 -3.92 -1.60
N ASN A 117 -1.16 -3.02 -1.93
CA ASN A 117 -1.31 -1.58 -1.80
C ASN A 117 -1.49 -0.89 -3.17
N TRP A 118 -1.78 -1.63 -4.24
CA TRP A 118 -2.04 -1.07 -5.56
C TRP A 118 -3.54 -0.84 -5.74
N THR A 119 -3.89 0.37 -6.16
CA THR A 119 -5.28 0.77 -6.36
C THR A 119 -5.78 0.27 -7.72
N ILE A 120 -6.91 -0.42 -7.73
CA ILE A 120 -7.61 -0.80 -8.97
C ILE A 120 -8.34 0.44 -9.49
N LYS A 121 -7.97 0.93 -10.67
CA LYS A 121 -8.72 1.98 -11.37
C LYS A 121 -9.77 1.32 -12.26
N LYS A 122 -11.00 1.86 -12.28
CA LYS A 122 -11.97 1.51 -13.35
C LYS A 122 -11.39 1.93 -14.70
N ALA A 123 -11.60 1.11 -15.73
CA ALA A 123 -11.30 1.52 -17.09
C ALA A 123 -12.13 2.77 -17.44
N LYS A 124 -11.50 3.77 -18.05
CA LYS A 124 -12.24 4.90 -18.62
C LYS A 124 -12.97 4.36 -19.85
N HIS A 125 -14.30 4.43 -19.84
CA HIS A 125 -15.13 4.27 -21.03
C HIS A 125 -14.95 5.47 -21.96
#